data_AF-A0A9E7JHX5-F1
#
_entry.id   AF-A0A9E7JHX5-F1
#
_cell.length_a   1.000
_cell.length_b   1.000
_cell.length_c   1.000
_cell.angle_alpha   90.00
_cell.angle_beta   90.00
_cell.angle_gamma   90.00
#
_symmetry.space_group_name_H-M   'P 1'
#
loop_
_entity.id
_entity.type
_entity.pdbx_description
1 polymer ?
#
loop_
_entity_poly.entity_id
_entity_poly.type
_entity_poly.pdbx_seq_one_letter_code
_entity_poly.pdbx_strand_id
1 'polypeptide(L)'
;MQQLLPALLLLILTHLPVAIKDLVAFDVKDYGAAGDGITDDTQAFADAWEATCGNAAGLPIMFIPGEKFLVSPIIFKGPCKPSNVLVQVEGTLAAPDSPSTWNRTDASLWIQFKSVDGLRLTGSGSGRFDGRGSNWWRQSCKLDPRK
;
A
#
# COMPACT_ATOMS: atom_id res chain seq x y z
N MET A 1 -9.38 56.67 12.23
CA MET A 1 -10.13 55.40 12.11
C MET A 1 -9.14 54.25 12.10
N GLN A 2 -9.34 53.27 12.98
CA GLN A 2 -8.53 52.06 13.14
C GLN A 2 -8.44 51.22 11.86
N GLN A 3 -7.27 50.64 11.60
CA GLN A 3 -7.13 49.38 10.88
C GLN A 3 -6.34 48.40 11.75
N LEU A 4 -7.00 47.83 12.75
CA LEU A 4 -6.46 46.80 13.66
C LEU A 4 -6.89 45.40 13.20
N LEU A 5 -6.66 45.03 11.93
CA LEU A 5 -7.23 43.78 11.38
C LEU A 5 -6.34 42.83 10.54
N PRO A 6 -5.00 42.97 10.39
CA PRO A 6 -4.22 41.88 9.79
C PRO A 6 -3.44 41.03 10.81
N ALA A 7 -3.35 41.42 12.09
CA ALA A 7 -2.49 40.74 13.06
C ALA A 7 -3.06 39.43 13.63
N LEU A 8 -4.37 39.16 13.49
CA LEU A 8 -4.99 37.99 14.11
C LEU A 8 -4.83 36.70 13.29
N LEU A 9 -4.53 36.78 11.98
CA LEU A 9 -4.40 35.60 11.12
C LEU A 9 -3.05 34.89 11.26
N LEU A 10 -2.02 35.59 11.76
CA LEU A 10 -0.67 35.04 11.95
C LEU A 10 -0.52 34.26 13.27
N LEU A 11 -1.39 34.46 14.25
CA LEU A 11 -1.32 33.80 15.56
C LEU A 11 -1.93 32.39 15.58
N ILE A 12 -2.66 32.01 14.53
CA ILE A 12 -3.28 30.68 14.43
C ILE A 12 -2.30 29.63 13.87
N LEU A 13 -1.20 30.07 13.23
CA LEU A 13 -0.20 29.20 12.59
C LEU A 13 0.89 28.68 13.53
N THR A 14 0.99 29.18 14.77
CA THR A 14 2.10 28.84 15.68
C THR A 14 1.73 27.93 16.84
N HIS A 15 0.48 27.46 16.95
CA HIS A 15 0.01 26.78 18.18
C HIS A 15 -0.74 25.45 18.00
N LEU A 16 -0.59 24.74 16.88
CA LEU A 16 -0.72 23.28 16.98
C LEU A 16 0.67 22.67 17.19
N PRO A 17 0.99 22.18 18.40
CA PRO A 17 1.97 21.13 18.51
C PRO A 17 1.37 19.90 17.83
N VAL A 18 1.51 19.82 16.50
CA VAL A 18 1.43 18.54 15.83
C VAL A 18 2.60 17.76 16.41
N ALA A 19 2.31 16.83 17.31
CA ALA A 19 3.28 15.81 17.67
C ALA A 19 3.55 15.04 16.37
N ILE A 20 4.60 15.44 15.66
CA ILE A 20 5.10 14.72 14.50
C ILE A 20 5.56 13.40 15.08
N LYS A 21 4.73 12.36 14.96
CA LYS A 21 5.19 11.00 15.20
C LYS A 21 6.30 10.78 14.19
N ASP A 22 7.49 10.40 14.67
CA ASP A 22 8.60 10.04 13.81
C ASP A 22 8.12 9.02 12.78
N LEU A 23 8.25 9.37 11.51
CA LEU A 23 7.87 8.51 10.40
C LEU A 23 8.99 7.50 10.19
N VAL A 24 8.65 6.21 10.23
CA VAL A 24 9.61 5.12 10.00
C VAL A 24 9.21 4.43 8.72
N ALA A 25 9.98 4.66 7.65
CA ALA A 25 9.74 4.08 6.34
C ALA A 25 10.40 2.70 6.22
N PHE A 26 9.64 1.76 5.67
CA PHE A 26 10.06 0.42 5.29
C PHE A 26 9.86 0.31 3.78
N ASP A 27 10.90 0.66 3.02
CA ASP A 27 10.88 0.61 1.56
C ASP A 27 10.97 -0.85 1.10
N VAL A 28 10.04 -1.31 0.28
CA VAL A 28 10.05 -2.68 -0.27
C VAL A 28 11.35 -3.04 -1.01
N LYS A 29 12.09 -2.05 -1.52
CA LYS A 29 13.41 -2.23 -2.15
C LYS A 29 14.47 -2.68 -1.13
N ASP A 30 14.38 -2.22 0.11
CA ASP A 30 15.29 -2.65 1.19
C ASP A 30 15.08 -4.12 1.58
N TYR A 31 13.93 -4.69 1.19
CA TYR A 31 13.57 -6.10 1.37
C TYR A 31 13.77 -6.95 0.11
N GLY A 32 14.46 -6.41 -0.90
CA GLY A 32 14.88 -7.16 -2.08
C GLY A 32 13.92 -7.10 -3.28
N ALA A 33 12.92 -6.20 -3.26
CA ALA A 33 12.07 -6.01 -4.43
C ALA A 33 12.90 -5.51 -5.64
N ALA A 34 12.69 -6.11 -6.80
CA ALA A 34 13.36 -5.74 -8.04
C ALA A 34 12.75 -4.47 -8.67
N GLY A 35 11.41 -4.39 -8.75
CA GLY A 35 10.73 -3.24 -9.37
C GLY A 35 10.85 -3.20 -10.90
N ASP A 36 11.15 -4.32 -11.55
CA ASP A 36 11.27 -4.43 -13.01
C ASP A 36 9.95 -4.80 -13.71
N GLY A 37 8.90 -5.12 -12.95
CA GLY A 37 7.60 -5.56 -13.41
C GLY A 37 7.57 -6.98 -13.97
N ILE A 38 8.63 -7.76 -13.78
CA ILE A 38 8.83 -9.12 -14.31
C ILE A 38 9.15 -10.10 -13.17
N THR A 39 10.08 -9.73 -12.29
CA THR A 39 10.47 -10.52 -11.12
C THR A 39 9.33 -10.53 -10.10
N ASP A 40 9.01 -11.70 -9.55
CA ASP A 40 7.98 -11.81 -8.51
C ASP A 40 8.50 -11.21 -7.19
N ASP A 41 7.98 -10.03 -6.86
CA ASP A 41 8.37 -9.23 -5.69
C ASP A 41 7.55 -9.59 -4.43
N THR A 42 6.69 -10.60 -4.48
CA THR A 42 5.73 -10.93 -3.40
C THR A 42 6.41 -11.16 -2.05
N GLN A 43 7.57 -11.83 -2.03
CA GLN A 43 8.27 -12.09 -0.77
C GLN A 43 8.83 -10.80 -0.16
N ALA A 44 9.42 -9.92 -0.96
CA ALA A 44 9.90 -8.62 -0.49
C ALA A 44 8.77 -7.77 0.10
N PHE A 45 7.58 -7.81 -0.52
CA PHE A 45 6.39 -7.16 0.03
C PHE A 45 5.94 -7.78 1.36
N ALA A 46 6.00 -9.10 1.49
CA ALA A 46 5.67 -9.80 2.74
C ALA A 46 6.62 -9.41 3.88
N ASP A 47 7.93 -9.38 3.61
CA ASP A 47 8.97 -9.06 4.59
C ASP A 47 8.90 -7.58 5.01
N ALA A 48 8.69 -6.67 4.06
CA ALA A 48 8.47 -5.25 4.33
C ALA A 48 7.21 -5.01 5.18
N TRP A 49 6.13 -5.76 4.91
CA TRP A 49 4.93 -5.70 5.73
C TRP A 49 5.16 -6.22 7.14
N GLU A 50 5.87 -7.34 7.31
CA GLU A 50 6.20 -7.90 8.62
C GLU A 50 6.98 -6.88 9.48
N ALA A 51 7.98 -6.22 8.89
CA ALA A 51 8.74 -5.17 9.55
C ALA A 51 7.87 -3.95 9.91
N THR A 52 7.04 -3.48 8.96
CA THR A 52 6.12 -2.35 9.16
C THR A 52 5.12 -2.64 10.29
N CYS A 53 4.44 -3.79 10.21
CA CYS A 53 3.41 -4.22 11.16
C CYS A 53 4.00 -4.61 12.53
N GLY A 54 5.27 -5.03 12.55
CA GLY A 54 6.04 -5.37 13.74
C GLY A 54 6.71 -4.18 14.45
N ASN A 55 6.63 -2.97 13.90
CA ASN A 55 7.32 -1.79 14.42
C ASN A 55 6.51 -1.08 15.53
N ALA A 56 7.08 -1.00 16.74
CA ALA A 56 6.44 -0.35 17.88
C ALA A 56 6.84 1.13 18.06
N ALA A 57 7.80 1.64 17.26
CA ALA A 57 8.32 3.00 17.38
C ALA A 57 7.82 3.91 16.25
N GLY A 58 7.34 5.11 16.59
CA GLY A 58 6.88 6.08 15.58
C GLY A 58 5.61 5.65 14.84
N LEU A 59 5.38 6.25 13.67
CA LEU A 59 4.34 5.86 12.72
C LEU A 59 4.98 5.08 11.57
N PRO A 60 4.79 3.75 11.49
CA PRO A 60 5.38 2.95 10.43
C PRO A 60 4.66 3.16 9.09
N ILE A 61 5.47 3.25 8.04
CA ILE A 61 5.04 3.35 6.66
C ILE A 61 5.66 2.22 5.86
N MET A 62 4.85 1.35 5.26
CA MET A 62 5.32 0.52 4.16
C MET A 62 5.36 1.40 2.91
N PHE A 63 6.56 1.63 2.36
CA PHE A 63 6.77 2.51 1.22
C PHE A 63 7.01 1.69 -0.05
N ILE A 64 6.25 2.01 -1.11
CA ILE A 64 6.35 1.36 -2.42
C ILE A 64 6.76 2.45 -3.43
N PRO A 65 8.04 2.47 -3.87
CA PRO A 65 8.57 3.54 -4.71
C PRO A 65 8.04 3.47 -6.15
N GLY A 66 8.41 4.44 -6.99
CA GLY A 66 7.80 4.74 -8.29
C GLY A 66 7.96 3.69 -9.41
N GLU A 67 8.53 2.53 -9.12
CA GLU A 67 8.76 1.44 -10.07
C GLU A 67 7.52 0.55 -10.29
N LYS A 68 7.68 -0.56 -11.02
CA LYS A 68 6.64 -1.54 -11.28
C LYS A 68 6.98 -2.85 -10.59
N PHE A 69 6.09 -3.34 -9.74
CA PHE A 69 6.29 -4.55 -8.95
C PHE A 69 5.29 -5.62 -9.38
N LEU A 70 5.76 -6.80 -9.78
CA LEU A 70 4.88 -7.94 -9.99
C LEU A 70 4.62 -8.59 -8.64
N VAL A 71 3.37 -8.55 -8.16
CA VAL A 71 2.99 -9.05 -6.84
C VAL A 71 1.90 -10.09 -7.01
N SER A 72 2.22 -11.35 -6.72
CA SER A 72 1.29 -12.46 -6.63
C SER A 72 0.33 -12.29 -5.44
N PRO A 73 -0.78 -13.06 -5.38
CA PRO A 73 -1.75 -12.93 -4.30
C PRO A 73 -1.13 -13.03 -2.89
N ILE A 74 -1.41 -12.02 -2.07
CA ILE A 74 -0.79 -11.81 -0.76
C ILE A 74 -1.80 -11.34 0.29
N ILE A 75 -1.62 -11.85 1.51
CA ILE A 75 -2.37 -11.43 2.69
C ILE A 75 -1.42 -10.75 3.67
N PHE A 76 -1.56 -9.44 3.80
CA PHE A 76 -0.94 -8.62 4.83
C PHE A 76 -1.72 -8.79 6.14
N LYS A 77 -1.23 -9.66 7.03
CA LYS A 77 -1.91 -10.02 8.28
C LYS A 77 -1.53 -9.07 9.41
N GLY A 78 -2.52 -8.69 10.21
CA GLY A 78 -2.35 -8.22 11.57
C GLY A 78 -2.77 -9.28 12.60
N PRO A 79 -3.00 -8.90 13.88
CA PRO A 79 -2.92 -7.54 14.40
C PRO A 79 -1.47 -7.00 14.37
N CYS A 80 -1.33 -5.71 14.06
CA CYS A 80 -0.04 -5.04 14.09
C CYS A 80 0.27 -4.53 15.50
N LYS A 81 1.55 -4.44 15.86
CA LYS A 81 1.97 -3.79 17.11
C LYS A 81 1.52 -2.33 17.22
N PRO A 82 1.65 -1.49 16.17
CA PRO A 82 1.09 -0.14 16.18
C PRO A 82 -0.42 -0.17 15.90
N SER A 83 -1.15 0.79 16.47
CA SER A 83 -2.58 0.97 16.23
C SER A 83 -2.92 1.71 14.92
N ASN A 84 -1.90 2.24 14.25
CA ASN A 84 -2.02 2.92 12.96
C ASN A 84 -0.84 2.51 12.09
N VAL A 85 -1.11 2.08 10.86
CA VAL A 85 -0.10 1.74 9.87
C VAL A 85 -0.41 2.50 8.60
N LEU A 86 0.62 3.08 7.98
CA LEU A 86 0.51 3.70 6.67
C LEU A 86 1.09 2.75 5.61
N VAL A 87 0.42 2.68 4.46
CA VAL A 87 0.98 2.11 3.24
C VAL A 87 0.98 3.22 2.21
N GLN A 88 2.14 3.61 1.73
CA GLN A 88 2.31 4.67 0.74
C GLN A 88 2.73 4.06 -0.59
N VAL A 89 1.89 4.26 -1.61
CA VAL A 89 2.05 3.67 -2.94
C VAL A 89 2.36 4.79 -3.93
N GLU A 90 3.59 4.82 -4.41
CA GLU A 90 4.03 5.70 -5.49
C GLU A 90 4.20 4.98 -6.83
N GLY A 91 4.48 3.68 -6.79
CA GLY A 91 4.65 2.82 -7.96
C GLY A 91 3.41 2.08 -8.43
N THR A 92 3.63 1.15 -9.35
CA THR A 92 2.60 0.25 -9.89
C THR A 92 2.76 -1.15 -9.34
N LEU A 93 1.78 -1.65 -8.61
CA LEU A 93 1.65 -3.08 -8.34
C LEU A 93 0.90 -3.70 -9.51
N ALA A 94 1.42 -4.78 -10.08
CA ALA A 94 0.78 -5.54 -11.13
C ALA A 94 0.49 -6.96 -10.67
N ALA A 95 -0.71 -7.46 -10.94
CA ALA A 95 -1.06 -8.84 -10.66
C ALA A 95 -0.40 -9.80 -11.68
N PRO A 96 -0.27 -11.11 -11.34
CA PRO A 96 0.12 -12.12 -12.32
C PRO A 96 -0.84 -12.15 -13.51
N ASP A 97 -0.29 -12.42 -14.70
CA ASP A 97 -1.04 -12.34 -15.96
C ASP A 97 -2.19 -13.36 -16.06
N SER A 98 -2.08 -14.55 -15.44
CA SER A 98 -3.10 -15.59 -15.60
C SER A 98 -3.81 -15.91 -14.28
N PRO A 99 -5.14 -16.06 -14.27
CA PRO A 99 -5.88 -16.63 -13.13
C PRO A 99 -5.33 -17.97 -12.64
N SER A 100 -4.78 -18.80 -13.55
CA SER A 100 -4.18 -20.08 -13.19
C SER A 100 -2.90 -19.96 -12.36
N THR A 101 -2.23 -18.80 -12.37
CA THR A 101 -1.01 -18.56 -11.58
C THR A 101 -1.31 -18.00 -10.20
N TRP A 102 -2.57 -17.73 -9.87
CA TRP A 102 -3.01 -17.34 -8.53
C TRP A 102 -3.18 -18.62 -7.67
N ASN A 103 -2.06 -19.21 -7.25
CA ASN A 103 -2.00 -20.54 -6.61
C ASN A 103 -2.42 -20.60 -5.12
N ARG A 104 -3.37 -19.76 -4.69
CA ARG A 104 -3.73 -19.60 -3.27
C ARG A 104 -5.15 -20.05 -2.98
N THR A 105 -5.47 -20.26 -1.70
CA THR A 105 -6.74 -20.81 -1.19
C THR A 105 -7.99 -20.07 -1.65
N ASP A 106 -7.84 -18.81 -2.09
CA ASP A 106 -8.90 -18.01 -2.70
C ASP A 106 -8.35 -17.20 -3.87
N ALA A 107 -8.63 -17.66 -5.09
CA ALA A 107 -8.19 -17.00 -6.31
C ALA A 107 -8.95 -15.69 -6.60
N SER A 108 -9.97 -15.33 -5.81
CA SER A 108 -10.70 -14.07 -5.95
C SER A 108 -10.03 -12.87 -5.27
N LEU A 109 -9.01 -13.12 -4.43
CA LEU A 109 -8.34 -12.10 -3.63
C LEU A 109 -6.89 -11.89 -4.10
N TRP A 110 -6.58 -10.65 -4.48
CA TRP A 110 -5.22 -10.27 -4.87
C TRP A 110 -4.40 -9.77 -3.69
N ILE A 111 -4.74 -8.58 -3.18
CA ILE A 111 -4.05 -7.92 -2.06
C ILE A 111 -5.07 -7.76 -0.95
N GLN A 112 -4.86 -8.48 0.15
CA GLN A 112 -5.74 -8.44 1.31
C GLN A 112 -4.99 -7.92 2.53
N PHE A 113 -5.54 -6.91 3.18
CA PHE A 113 -5.18 -6.56 4.56
C PHE A 113 -6.17 -7.24 5.49
N LYS A 114 -5.69 -8.14 6.35
CA LYS A 114 -6.54 -8.96 7.23
C LYS A 114 -6.27 -8.64 8.69
N SER A 115 -7.31 -8.25 9.42
CA SER A 115 -7.24 -7.96 10.87
C SER A 115 -6.21 -6.87 11.20
N VAL A 116 -6.22 -5.78 10.43
CA VAL A 116 -5.33 -4.61 10.61
C VAL A 116 -6.16 -3.42 11.08
N ASP A 117 -5.83 -2.89 12.25
CA ASP A 117 -6.45 -1.68 12.79
C ASP A 117 -5.74 -0.41 12.29
N GLY A 118 -6.53 0.64 12.02
CA GLY A 118 -5.99 1.96 11.67
C GLY A 118 -5.15 2.01 10.39
N LEU A 119 -5.35 1.05 9.46
CA LEU A 119 -4.71 1.04 8.15
C LEU A 119 -5.09 2.30 7.36
N ARG A 120 -4.08 3.00 6.83
CA ARG A 120 -4.26 4.06 5.84
C ARG A 120 -3.47 3.70 4.59
N LEU A 121 -4.13 3.73 3.45
CA LEU A 121 -3.50 3.62 2.13
C LEU A 121 -3.43 5.01 1.51
N THR A 122 -2.26 5.44 1.08
CA THR A 122 -2.00 6.76 0.51
C THR A 122 -1.07 6.68 -0.71
N GLY A 123 -0.90 7.80 -1.41
CA GLY A 123 0.05 7.97 -2.50
C GLY A 123 0.01 9.40 -3.03
N SER A 124 1.03 9.85 -3.75
CA SER A 124 1.08 11.21 -4.33
C SER A 124 0.20 11.41 -5.57
N GLY A 125 -0.48 10.36 -6.02
CA GLY A 125 -1.31 10.33 -7.23
C GLY A 125 -0.70 9.54 -8.39
N SER A 126 0.55 9.09 -8.28
CA SER A 126 1.19 8.19 -9.26
C SER A 126 0.98 6.70 -8.96
N GLY A 127 0.62 6.34 -7.73
CA GLY A 127 0.42 4.96 -7.31
C GLY A 127 -0.70 4.25 -8.09
N ARG A 128 -0.45 3.01 -8.53
CA ARG A 128 -1.40 2.21 -9.32
C ARG A 128 -1.47 0.76 -8.85
N PHE A 129 -2.69 0.22 -8.91
CA PHE A 129 -2.96 -1.20 -8.78
C PHE A 129 -3.47 -1.71 -10.13
N ASP A 130 -2.60 -2.37 -10.89
CA ASP A 130 -2.92 -3.02 -12.16
C ASP A 130 -3.31 -4.49 -11.91
N GLY A 131 -4.60 -4.74 -11.71
CA GLY A 131 -5.12 -6.08 -11.47
C GLY A 131 -5.14 -7.00 -12.70
N ARG A 132 -4.72 -6.53 -13.89
CA ARG A 132 -4.72 -7.30 -15.15
C ARG A 132 -6.05 -8.04 -15.43
N GLY A 133 -7.17 -7.38 -15.14
CA GLY A 133 -8.51 -7.99 -15.09
C GLY A 133 -9.04 -8.56 -16.42
N SER A 134 -8.54 -8.12 -17.57
CA SER A 134 -8.98 -8.65 -18.88
C SER A 134 -8.76 -10.16 -19.02
N ASN A 135 -7.73 -10.71 -18.36
CA ASN A 135 -7.45 -12.15 -18.34
C ASN A 135 -8.45 -12.95 -17.48
N TRP A 136 -9.08 -12.28 -16.51
CA TRP A 136 -10.15 -12.82 -15.68
C TRP A 136 -11.50 -12.77 -16.40
N TRP A 137 -11.87 -11.64 -16.98
CA TRP A 137 -13.17 -11.47 -17.62
C TRP A 137 -13.36 -12.39 -18.83
N ARG A 138 -12.29 -12.66 -19.60
CA ARG A 138 -12.32 -13.62 -20.71
C ARG A 138 -12.64 -15.06 -20.29
N GLN A 139 -12.51 -15.39 -19.02
CA GLN A 139 -12.82 -16.71 -18.48
C GLN A 139 -14.21 -16.77 -17.82
N SER A 140 -14.93 -15.64 -17.77
CA SER A 140 -16.24 -15.58 -17.15
C SER A 140 -17.31 -16.23 -18.03
N CYS A 141 -18.05 -17.18 -17.48
CA CYS A 141 -19.23 -17.79 -18.11
C CYS A 141 -20.34 -16.77 -18.47
N LYS A 142 -20.31 -15.57 -17.84
CA LYS A 142 -21.21 -14.46 -18.17
C LYS A 142 -20.87 -13.82 -19.52
N LEU A 143 -19.60 -13.87 -19.92
CA LEU A 143 -19.09 -13.22 -21.14
C LEU A 143 -18.78 -14.24 -22.25
N ASP A 144 -18.45 -15.48 -21.89
CA ASP A 144 -18.34 -16.61 -22.81
C ASP A 144 -19.27 -17.75 -22.35
N PRO A 145 -20.45 -17.95 -22.98
CA PRO A 145 -21.41 -18.99 -22.62
C PRO A 145 -20.90 -20.43 -22.84
N ARG A 146 -19.71 -20.62 -23.41
CA ARG A 146 -19.10 -21.93 -23.70
C ARG A 146 -18.18 -22.41 -22.57
N LYS A 147 -18.01 -21.60 -21.52
CA LYS A 147 -17.27 -21.88 -20.28
C LYS A 147 -18.25 -22.09 -19.14
#